data_AF-A0A9W8CVH9-F1
#
_entry.id   AF-A0A9W8CVH9-F1
#
_cell.length_a   1.000
_cell.length_b   1.000
_cell.length_c   1.000
_cell.angle_alpha   90.00
_cell.angle_beta   90.00
_cell.angle_gamma   90.00
#
_symmetry.space_group_name_H-M   'P 1'
#
loop_
_entity.id
_entity.type
_entity.pdbx_description
1 polymer ?
#
loop_
_entity_poly.entity_id
_entity_poly.type
_entity_poly.pdbx_seq_one_letter_code
_entity_poly.pdbx_strand_id
1 'polypeptide(L)'
;MDSLGAECTPLKHKYDACFTKWYSEKFINGERSNDCAEVFKEYQACIRKVLVDRGLTKMIDDARPTIGSVFASAADDKDAAPPKK
;
A
#
# COMPACT_ATOMS: atom_id res chain seq x y z
N MET A 1 12.23 7.86 -3.71
CA MET A 1 12.41 7.26 -2.37
C MET A 1 12.54 5.78 -2.58
N ASP A 2 13.64 5.18 -2.14
CA ASP A 2 13.88 3.75 -2.38
C ASP A 2 12.93 2.87 -1.55
N SER A 3 12.65 1.68 -2.07
CA SER A 3 11.85 0.68 -1.35
C SER A 3 12.72 -0.09 -0.35
N LEU A 4 12.09 -0.80 0.59
CA LEU A 4 12.78 -1.64 1.57
C LEU A 4 13.61 -2.74 0.89
N GLY A 5 13.18 -3.24 -0.26
CA GLY A 5 13.95 -4.15 -1.12
C GLY A 5 14.27 -3.49 -2.47
N ALA A 6 15.52 -3.60 -2.91
CA ALA A 6 15.99 -3.02 -4.18
C ALA A 6 15.21 -3.57 -5.39
N GLU A 7 14.76 -4.83 -5.30
CA GLU A 7 13.90 -5.49 -6.30
C GLU A 7 12.50 -4.85 -6.41
N CYS A 8 12.01 -4.23 -5.33
CA CYS A 8 10.70 -3.59 -5.28
C CYS A 8 10.75 -2.09 -5.60
N THR A 9 11.93 -1.47 -5.70
CA THR A 9 12.11 -0.06 -6.04
C THR A 9 11.46 0.35 -7.38
N PRO A 10 11.61 -0.39 -8.50
CA PRO A 10 10.95 -0.02 -9.75
C PRO A 10 9.42 -0.08 -9.65
N LEU A 11 8.87 -1.05 -8.92
CA LEU A 11 7.42 -1.16 -8.69
C LEU A 11 6.90 -0.03 -7.80
N LYS A 12 7.68 0.33 -6.76
CA LYS A 12 7.39 1.48 -5.90
C LYS A 12 7.28 2.76 -6.71
N HIS A 13 8.25 3.02 -7.60
CA HIS A 13 8.28 4.25 -8.38
C HIS A 13 7.07 4.35 -9.32
N LYS A 14 6.66 3.23 -9.95
CA LYS A 14 5.45 3.17 -10.76
C LYS A 14 4.20 3.47 -9.93
N TYR A 15 4.07 2.85 -8.77
CA TYR A 15 2.95 3.07 -7.86
C TYR A 15 2.91 4.51 -7.35
N ASP A 16 4.03 5.04 -6.83
CA ASP A 16 4.13 6.40 -6.30
C ASP A 16 3.79 7.46 -7.37
N ALA A 17 4.23 7.25 -8.62
CA ALA A 17 3.91 8.14 -9.73
C ALA A 17 2.41 8.14 -10.07
N CYS A 18 1.78 6.95 -10.07
CA CYS A 18 0.34 6.81 -10.27
C CYS A 18 -0.43 7.47 -9.10
N PHE A 19 -0.05 7.15 -7.87
CA PHE A 19 -0.67 7.66 -6.66
C PHE A 19 -0.57 9.19 -6.57
N THR A 20 0.58 9.78 -6.90
CA THR A 20 0.76 11.25 -6.84
C THR A 20 -0.16 11.98 -7.81
N LYS A 21 -0.31 11.47 -9.03
CA LYS A 21 -1.26 12.02 -10.02
C LYS A 21 -2.69 11.87 -9.55
N TRP A 22 -3.08 10.65 -9.19
CA TRP A 22 -4.41 10.35 -8.67
C TRP A 22 -4.76 11.20 -7.44
N TYR A 23 -3.82 11.34 -6.50
CA TYR A 23 -4.01 12.13 -5.29
C TYR A 23 -4.27 13.61 -5.62
N SER A 24 -3.46 14.18 -6.51
CA SER A 24 -3.52 15.59 -6.87
C SER A 24 -4.76 15.94 -7.72
N GLU A 25 -5.15 15.06 -8.63
CA GLU A 25 -6.19 15.35 -9.63
C GLU A 25 -7.56 14.78 -9.26
N LYS A 26 -7.61 13.66 -8.53
CA LYS A 26 -8.85 12.93 -8.24
C LYS A 26 -9.21 13.03 -6.76
N PHE A 27 -8.31 12.57 -5.88
CA PHE A 27 -8.61 12.46 -4.46
C PHE A 27 -8.89 13.81 -3.80
N ILE A 28 -8.03 14.82 -4.03
CA ILE A 28 -8.24 16.17 -3.49
C ILE A 28 -9.54 16.79 -4.03
N ASN A 29 -9.94 16.43 -5.25
CA ASN A 29 -11.18 16.89 -5.88
C ASN A 29 -12.42 16.06 -5.49
N GLY A 30 -12.27 15.10 -4.56
CA GLY A 30 -13.37 14.29 -4.04
C GLY A 30 -13.66 13.00 -4.82
N GLU A 31 -12.93 12.73 -5.89
CA GLU A 31 -13.04 11.48 -6.65
C GLU A 31 -12.20 10.38 -5.99
N ARG A 32 -12.85 9.27 -5.58
CA ARG A 32 -12.23 8.15 -4.85
C ARG A 32 -12.02 6.91 -5.73
N SER A 33 -11.66 7.10 -6.99
CA SER A 33 -11.33 6.00 -7.90
C SER A 33 -10.11 5.21 -7.40
N ASN A 34 -9.93 3.97 -7.86
CA ASN A 34 -8.78 3.15 -7.50
C ASN A 34 -7.96 2.78 -8.75
N ASP A 35 -7.52 3.81 -9.47
CA ASP A 35 -6.80 3.65 -10.76
C ASP A 35 -5.43 2.97 -10.59
N CYS A 36 -4.86 3.00 -9.39
CA CYS A 36 -3.54 2.46 -9.09
C CYS A 36 -3.60 1.08 -8.39
N ALA A 37 -4.77 0.45 -8.29
CA ALA A 37 -4.98 -0.82 -7.57
C ALA A 37 -4.05 -1.93 -8.05
N GLU A 38 -3.98 -2.12 -9.37
CA GLU A 38 -3.22 -3.20 -10.02
C GLU A 38 -1.73 -3.07 -9.70
N VAL A 39 -1.18 -1.87 -9.90
CA VAL A 39 0.23 -1.56 -9.63
C VAL A 39 0.56 -1.69 -8.14
N PHE A 40 -0.40 -1.32 -7.28
CA PHE A 40 -0.25 -1.48 -5.84
C PHE A 40 -0.18 -2.96 -5.43
N LYS A 41 -1.01 -3.82 -6.01
CA LYS A 41 -1.00 -5.27 -5.70
C LYS A 41 0.35 -5.89 -6.03
N GLU A 42 0.93 -5.56 -7.19
CA GLU A 42 2.25 -6.02 -7.59
C GLU A 42 3.34 -5.55 -6.62
N TYR A 43 3.33 -4.26 -6.28
CA TYR A 43 4.26 -3.68 -5.32
C TYR A 43 4.12 -4.30 -3.92
N GLN A 44 2.89 -4.47 -3.45
CA GLN A 44 2.58 -5.04 -2.15
C GLN A 44 3.05 -6.49 -2.04
N ALA A 45 2.84 -7.30 -3.09
CA ALA A 45 3.33 -8.68 -3.14
C ALA A 45 4.86 -8.74 -3.01
N CYS A 46 5.57 -7.80 -3.64
CA CYS A 46 7.02 -7.69 -3.53
C CYS A 46 7.45 -7.31 -2.10
N ILE A 47 6.85 -6.28 -1.50
CA ILE A 47 7.20 -5.87 -0.12
C ILE A 47 6.92 -6.96 0.89
N ARG A 48 5.77 -7.65 0.79
CA ARG A 48 5.41 -8.71 1.75
C ARG A 48 6.49 -9.78 1.84
N LYS A 49 7.10 -10.16 0.71
CA LYS A 49 8.23 -11.11 0.70
C LYS A 49 9.42 -10.55 1.49
N VAL A 50 9.84 -9.32 1.18
CA VAL A 50 10.96 -8.66 1.86
C VAL A 50 10.71 -8.49 3.37
N LEU A 51 9.47 -8.23 3.79
CA LEU A 51 9.10 -8.11 5.21
C LEU A 51 9.23 -9.45 5.96
N VAL A 52 8.83 -10.54 5.32
CA VAL A 52 8.96 -11.89 5.87
C VAL A 52 10.43 -12.29 5.95
N ASP A 53 11.21 -12.09 4.89
CA ASP A 53 12.66 -12.37 4.85
C ASP A 53 13.43 -11.62 5.94
N ARG A 54 13.03 -10.37 6.24
CA ARG A 54 13.66 -9.55 7.28
C ARG A 54 13.11 -9.79 8.68
N GLY A 55 12.11 -10.66 8.84
CA GLY A 55 11.48 -10.95 10.13
C GLY A 55 10.74 -9.75 10.75
N LEU A 56 10.42 -8.73 9.95
CA LEU A 56 9.78 -7.49 10.43
C LEU A 56 8.25 -7.63 10.57
N THR A 57 7.66 -8.67 9.99
CA THR A 57 6.21 -8.90 9.97
C THR A 57 5.58 -8.83 11.36
N LYS A 58 6.16 -9.49 12.37
CA LYS A 58 5.62 -9.48 13.74
C LYS A 58 5.59 -8.09 14.38
N MET A 59 6.65 -7.29 14.18
CA MET A 59 6.71 -5.94 14.73
C MET A 59 5.72 -5.01 14.03
N ILE A 60 5.53 -5.20 12.72
CA ILE A 60 4.57 -4.42 11.94
C ILE A 60 3.15 -4.77 12.36
N ASP A 61 2.81 -6.06 12.47
CA ASP A 61 1.46 -6.48 12.89
C ASP A 61 1.10 -6.00 14.30
N ASP A 62 2.06 -5.93 15.21
CA ASP A 62 1.87 -5.38 16.57
C ASP A 62 1.70 -3.85 16.57
N ALA A 63 2.46 -3.13 15.73
CA ALA A 63 2.42 -1.67 15.67
C ALA A 63 1.23 -1.09 14.88
N ARG A 64 0.76 -1.80 13.84
CA ARG A 64 -0.37 -1.38 12.98
C ARG A 64 -1.64 -0.96 13.72
N PRO A 65 -2.15 -1.73 14.71
CA PRO A 65 -3.33 -1.32 15.47
C PRO A 65 -3.08 -0.03 16.28
N THR A 66 -1.87 0.17 16.77
CA THR A 66 -1.51 1.36 17.57
C THR A 66 -1.45 2.65 16.74
N ILE A 67 -1.04 2.56 15.47
CA ILE A 67 -0.93 3.72 14.57
C ILE A 67 -2.21 4.01 13.76
N GLY A 68 -3.30 3.27 14.01
CA GLY A 68 -4.56 3.41 13.29
C GLY A 68 -4.51 2.91 11.83
N SER A 69 -3.50 2.12 11.47
CA SER A 69 -3.33 1.57 10.12
C SER A 69 -3.99 0.19 10.01
N VAL A 70 -5.31 0.18 9.85
CA VAL A 70 -6.13 -1.05 9.67
C VAL A 70 -6.07 -1.56 8.22
N PHE A 71 -4.87 -1.65 7.63
CA PHE A 71 -4.70 -2.43 6.39
C PHE A 71 -4.56 -3.89 6.80
N ALA A 72 -5.67 -4.61 6.94
CA ALA A 72 -5.63 -6.00 7.36
C ALA A 72 -4.79 -6.85 6.39
N SER A 73 -3.95 -7.73 6.93
CA SER A 73 -3.14 -8.66 6.17
C SER A 73 -4.04 -9.65 5.42
N ALA A 74 -4.03 -9.57 4.08
CA ALA A 74 -4.24 -10.62 3.09
C ALA A 74 -5.46 -11.58 3.15
N ALA A 75 -6.33 -11.57 4.16
CA ALA A 75 -7.42 -12.53 4.31
C ALA A 75 -8.81 -12.02 3.87
N ASP A 76 -9.01 -10.70 3.73
CA ASP A 76 -10.34 -10.13 3.47
C ASP A 76 -10.29 -9.08 2.35
N ASP A 77 -9.94 -9.52 1.13
CA ASP A 77 -10.18 -8.75 -0.10
C ASP A 77 -11.66 -8.88 -0.48
N LYS A 78 -12.54 -8.07 0.12
CA LYS A 78 -13.85 -7.78 -0.48
C LYS A 78 -14.34 -6.34 -0.39
N ASP A 79 -14.03 -5.56 0.64
CA ASP A 79 -14.56 -4.21 0.74
C ASP A 79 -13.58 -3.26 1.42
N ALA A 80 -12.54 -2.82 0.70
CA ALA A 80 -11.83 -1.59 1.06
C ALA A 80 -12.70 -0.38 0.70
N ALA A 81 -13.84 -0.24 1.37
CA ALA A 81 -14.60 1.00 1.38
C ALA A 81 -13.74 2.06 2.10
N PRO A 82 -13.60 3.26 1.54
CA PRO A 82 -12.86 4.32 2.20
C PRO A 82 -13.51 4.66 3.54
N PRO A 83 -12.73 5.08 4.57
CA PRO A 83 -13.29 5.51 5.84
C PRO A 83 -14.30 6.64 5.58
N LYS A 84 -15.57 6.38 5.91
CA LYS A 84 -16.60 7.42 5.93
C LYS A 84 -16.34 8.31 7.14
N LYS A 85 -16.24 9.62 6.88
CA LYS A 85 -16.22 10.66 7.91
C LYS A 85 -17.61 10.80 8.54
#